data_AF-A0A2M9E693-F1
#
_entry.id   AF-A0A2M9E693-F1
#
_cell.length_a   1.000
_cell.length_b   1.000
_cell.length_c   1.000
_cell.angle_alpha   90.00
_cell.angle_beta   90.00
_cell.angle_gamma   90.00
#
_symmetry.space_group_name_H-M   'P 1'
#
loop_
_entity.id
_entity.type
_entity.pdbx_description
1 polymer ?
#
loop_
_entity_poly.entity_id
_entity_poly.type
_entity_poly.pdbx_seq_one_letter_code
_entity_poly.pdbx_strand_id
1 'polypeptide(L)'
;MTSAANPGHSDGHGNRLRDARQRAGLSVAEVASRMRVPARVVESLESSDWSRLGAPVFIRGQIRSYARVLGVPSDSLLPPEAQQPMEPSRLQPRTYTSPLQRYAEQAARKLVYVVITAAIAVPVWMVTRQHVDGGGQPVIALDVDPSSMGNGNDAPSPASRVRTPQRPLVASMAPPVQRAVPAAPASPRSLSLEFRGDSWMQVIGPDGREIEQALLRAGDSRTYEPGQVGRVVLGNAGGVEVRRNGEIQDLDGFKRANVARFKVSSDGSLAPVTE
;
A
#
# COMPACT_ATOMS: atom_id res chain seq x y z
N MET A 1 -16.05 29.85 -17.70
CA MET A 1 -17.04 29.88 -18.79
C MET A 1 -16.36 30.40 -20.06
N THR A 2 -15.92 29.51 -20.94
CA THR A 2 -15.77 29.82 -22.37
C THR A 2 -15.81 28.50 -23.13
N SER A 3 -17.01 28.14 -23.56
CA SER A 3 -17.26 27.05 -24.50
C SER A 3 -16.83 27.54 -25.87
N ALA A 4 -15.66 27.10 -26.34
CA ALA A 4 -15.29 27.26 -27.74
C ALA A 4 -15.98 26.16 -28.55
N ALA A 5 -17.29 26.32 -28.75
CA ALA A 5 -18.00 25.62 -29.80
C ALA A 5 -17.45 26.14 -31.13
N ASN A 6 -16.72 25.29 -31.87
CA ASN A 6 -16.31 25.58 -33.24
C ASN A 6 -17.45 25.15 -34.18
N PRO A 7 -18.25 26.07 -34.77
CA PRO A 7 -19.37 25.74 -35.62
C PRO A 7 -18.93 25.89 -37.08
N GLY A 8 -18.49 24.82 -37.73
CA GLY A 8 -18.04 24.95 -39.12
C GLY A 8 -17.69 23.70 -39.92
N HIS A 9 -17.78 22.49 -39.35
CA HIS A 9 -17.39 21.27 -40.08
C HIS A 9 -18.39 20.11 -39.95
N SER A 10 -19.61 20.33 -39.45
CA SER A 10 -20.60 19.25 -39.26
C SER A 10 -21.35 18.85 -40.52
N ASP A 11 -21.63 19.78 -41.43
CA ASP A 11 -22.79 19.62 -42.34
C ASP A 11 -22.52 18.71 -43.56
N GLY A 12 -21.25 18.40 -43.84
CA GLY A 12 -20.87 17.54 -44.97
C GLY A 12 -20.66 16.06 -44.63
N HIS A 13 -20.18 15.73 -43.43
CA HIS A 13 -19.69 14.38 -43.14
C HIS A 13 -20.79 13.34 -42.98
N GLY A 14 -21.86 13.66 -42.24
CA GLY A 14 -23.00 12.78 -42.07
C GLY A 14 -23.68 12.47 -43.40
N ASN A 15 -23.82 13.47 -44.28
CA ASN A 15 -24.36 13.30 -45.63
C ASN A 15 -23.48 12.37 -46.48
N ARG A 16 -22.15 12.52 -46.46
CA ARG A 16 -21.24 11.63 -47.18
C ARG A 16 -21.31 10.17 -46.70
N LEU A 17 -21.51 9.94 -45.40
CA LEU A 17 -21.74 8.60 -44.85
C LEU A 17 -23.07 8.01 -45.32
N ARG A 18 -24.14 8.82 -45.30
CA ARG A 18 -25.45 8.44 -45.80
C ARG A 18 -25.41 8.08 -47.29
N ASP A 19 -24.78 8.91 -48.10
CA ASP A 19 -24.64 8.67 -49.54
C ASP A 19 -23.83 7.40 -49.83
N ALA A 20 -22.77 7.15 -49.05
CA ALA A 20 -21.98 5.94 -49.17
C ALA A 20 -22.79 4.69 -48.80
N ARG A 21 -23.63 4.76 -47.76
CA ARG A 21 -24.54 3.67 -47.40
C ARG A 21 -25.60 3.43 -48.47
N GLN A 22 -26.20 4.49 -48.99
CA GLN A 22 -27.21 4.39 -50.06
C GLN A 22 -26.62 3.75 -51.33
N ARG A 23 -25.39 4.13 -51.72
CA ARG A 23 -24.68 3.49 -52.84
C ARG A 23 -24.36 2.02 -52.59
N ALA A 24 -24.12 1.64 -51.33
CA ALA A 24 -23.93 0.24 -50.95
C ALA A 24 -25.26 -0.55 -50.86
N GLY A 25 -26.41 0.11 -51.03
CA GLY A 25 -27.73 -0.53 -50.96
C GLY A 25 -28.15 -1.01 -49.57
N LEU A 26 -27.49 -0.52 -48.51
CA LEU A 26 -27.71 -1.00 -47.14
C LEU A 26 -28.71 -0.13 -46.37
N SER A 27 -29.57 -0.77 -45.58
CA SER A 27 -30.44 -0.04 -44.65
C SER A 27 -29.68 0.42 -43.40
N VAL A 28 -30.20 1.44 -42.70
CA VAL A 28 -29.64 1.90 -41.42
C VAL A 28 -29.61 0.76 -40.40
N ALA A 29 -30.69 -0.04 -40.32
CA ALA A 29 -30.77 -1.18 -39.42
C ALA A 29 -29.71 -2.25 -39.73
N GLU A 30 -29.47 -2.53 -41.01
CA GLU A 30 -28.47 -3.52 -41.42
C GLU A 30 -27.04 -3.07 -41.10
N VAL A 31 -26.71 -1.80 -41.34
CA VAL A 31 -25.44 -1.22 -40.93
C VAL A 31 -25.29 -1.27 -39.40
N ALA A 32 -26.33 -0.91 -38.66
CA ALA A 32 -26.36 -0.96 -37.21
C ALA A 32 -26.08 -2.38 -36.67
N SER A 33 -26.75 -3.40 -37.24
CA SER A 33 -26.53 -4.81 -36.90
C SER A 33 -25.09 -5.26 -37.19
N ARG A 34 -24.54 -4.92 -38.36
CA ARG A 34 -23.16 -5.29 -38.74
C ARG A 34 -22.11 -4.59 -37.88
N MET A 35 -22.34 -3.33 -37.52
CA MET A 35 -21.48 -2.56 -36.62
C MET A 35 -21.67 -2.94 -35.13
N ARG A 36 -22.69 -3.75 -34.81
CA ARG A 36 -23.11 -4.09 -33.43
C ARG A 36 -23.39 -2.85 -32.56
N VAL A 37 -24.06 -1.86 -33.14
CA VAL A 37 -24.51 -0.67 -32.42
C VAL A 37 -26.01 -0.43 -32.61
N PRO A 38 -26.68 0.30 -31.70
CA PRO A 38 -28.06 0.71 -31.89
C PRO A 38 -28.25 1.59 -33.15
N ALA A 39 -29.39 1.46 -33.84
CA ALA A 39 -29.72 2.26 -35.03
C ALA A 39 -29.58 3.78 -34.81
N ARG A 40 -29.97 4.27 -33.62
CA ARG A 40 -29.81 5.68 -33.21
C ARG A 40 -28.37 6.20 -33.33
N VAL A 41 -27.36 5.33 -33.17
CA VAL A 41 -25.94 5.70 -33.29
C VAL A 41 -25.60 5.94 -34.76
N VAL A 42 -26.06 5.07 -35.65
CA VAL A 42 -25.89 5.21 -37.11
C VAL A 42 -26.59 6.47 -37.61
N GLU A 43 -27.80 6.74 -37.14
CA GLU A 43 -28.55 7.96 -37.46
C GLU A 43 -27.81 9.21 -36.98
N SER A 44 -27.25 9.18 -35.76
CA SER A 44 -26.50 10.29 -35.18
C SER A 44 -25.19 10.56 -35.94
N LEU A 45 -24.55 9.53 -36.49
CA LEU A 45 -23.39 9.69 -37.39
C LEU A 45 -23.80 10.34 -38.72
N GLU A 46 -24.93 9.93 -39.29
CA GLU A 46 -25.45 10.46 -40.56
C GLU A 46 -26.04 11.87 -40.44
N SER A 47 -26.54 12.25 -39.26
CA SER A 47 -27.01 13.61 -38.96
C SER A 47 -25.91 14.52 -38.41
N SER A 48 -24.67 14.02 -38.30
CA SER A 48 -23.54 14.71 -37.67
C SER A 48 -23.85 15.22 -36.24
N ASP A 49 -24.73 14.53 -35.51
CA ASP A 49 -25.09 14.88 -34.13
C ASP A 49 -24.09 14.26 -33.15
N TRP A 50 -22.91 14.88 -33.10
CA TRP A 50 -21.80 14.45 -32.24
C TRP A 50 -22.13 14.53 -30.75
N SER A 51 -23.08 15.40 -30.35
CA SER A 51 -23.47 15.60 -28.95
C SER A 51 -24.06 14.33 -28.32
N ARG A 52 -24.77 13.54 -29.13
CA ARG A 52 -25.40 12.27 -28.72
C ARG A 52 -24.43 11.08 -28.70
N LEU A 53 -23.27 11.20 -29.34
CA LEU A 53 -22.28 10.13 -29.52
C LEU A 53 -21.23 10.08 -28.40
N GLY A 54 -21.16 11.10 -27.54
CA GLY A 54 -20.24 11.15 -26.40
C GLY A 54 -18.87 11.73 -26.74
N ALA A 55 -17.80 11.20 -26.16
CA ALA A 55 -16.47 11.78 -26.31
C ALA A 55 -15.95 11.69 -27.77
N PRO A 56 -15.22 12.71 -28.27
CA PRO A 56 -14.73 12.76 -29.66
C PRO A 56 -13.90 11.54 -30.13
N VAL A 57 -13.25 10.86 -29.19
CA VAL A 57 -12.47 9.63 -29.45
C VAL A 57 -13.33 8.47 -29.96
N PHE A 58 -14.59 8.38 -29.51
CA PHE A 58 -15.51 7.31 -29.92
C PHE A 58 -16.03 7.54 -31.34
N ILE A 59 -16.22 8.80 -31.73
CA ILE A 59 -16.74 9.18 -33.06
C ILE A 59 -15.81 8.65 -34.17
N ARG A 60 -14.50 8.86 -34.04
CA ARG A 60 -13.50 8.37 -35.01
C ARG A 60 -13.52 6.85 -35.15
N GLY A 61 -13.57 6.13 -34.03
CA GLY A 61 -13.67 4.67 -34.04
C GLY A 61 -14.95 4.18 -34.73
N GLN A 62 -16.05 4.90 -34.50
CA GLN A 62 -17.34 4.59 -35.09
C GLN A 62 -17.36 4.83 -36.60
N ILE A 63 -16.80 5.95 -37.08
CA ILE A 63 -16.67 6.24 -38.52
C ILE A 63 -15.80 5.18 -39.21
N ARG A 64 -14.68 4.76 -38.60
CA ARG A 64 -13.83 3.69 -39.14
C ARG A 64 -14.56 2.35 -39.20
N SER A 65 -15.34 2.03 -38.17
CA SER A 65 -16.18 0.82 -38.16
C SER A 65 -17.24 0.87 -39.26
N TYR A 66 -17.85 2.04 -39.49
CA TYR A 66 -18.86 2.25 -40.53
C TYR A 66 -18.24 2.06 -41.92
N ALA A 67 -17.08 2.68 -42.17
CA ALA A 67 -16.33 2.53 -43.42
C ALA A 67 -15.98 1.06 -43.71
N ARG A 68 -15.59 0.30 -42.67
CA ARG A 68 -15.31 -1.15 -42.78
C ARG A 68 -16.55 -1.95 -43.21
N VAL A 69 -17.73 -1.63 -42.66
CA VAL A 69 -18.98 -2.30 -43.05
C VAL A 69 -19.36 -2.00 -44.50
N LEU A 70 -19.06 -0.79 -44.98
CA LEU A 70 -19.29 -0.40 -46.37
C LEU A 70 -18.21 -0.89 -47.35
N GLY A 71 -17.07 -1.38 -46.86
CA GLY A 71 -15.92 -1.73 -47.71
C GLY A 71 -15.24 -0.52 -48.38
N VAL A 72 -15.42 0.68 -47.84
CA VAL A 72 -14.87 1.94 -48.38
C VAL A 72 -13.65 2.36 -47.53
N PRO A 73 -12.57 2.90 -48.13
CA PRO A 73 -11.43 3.40 -47.37
C PRO A 73 -11.85 4.50 -46.39
N SER A 74 -11.54 4.31 -45.11
CA SER A 74 -11.91 5.25 -44.02
C SER A 74 -11.39 6.66 -44.22
N ASP A 75 -10.26 6.78 -44.92
CA ASP A 75 -9.56 8.04 -45.14
C ASP A 75 -10.34 8.97 -46.09
N SER A 76 -11.18 8.39 -46.95
CA SER A 76 -12.07 9.15 -47.82
C SER A 76 -13.25 9.77 -47.07
N LEU A 77 -13.66 9.19 -45.93
CA LEU A 77 -14.85 9.57 -45.16
C LEU A 77 -14.50 10.44 -43.94
N LEU A 78 -13.29 10.34 -43.41
CA LEU A 78 -12.80 11.15 -42.29
C LEU A 78 -12.38 12.56 -42.76
N PRO A 79 -12.67 13.62 -41.98
CA PRO A 79 -12.09 14.94 -42.24
C PRO A 79 -10.55 14.90 -42.21
N PRO A 80 -9.84 15.86 -42.82
CA PRO A 80 -8.37 15.95 -42.73
C PRO A 80 -7.88 16.08 -41.27
N GLU A 81 -8.62 16.83 -40.46
CA GLU A 81 -8.42 16.97 -39.01
C GLU A 81 -8.60 15.61 -38.28
N ALA A 82 -9.47 14.77 -38.84
CA ALA A 82 -9.74 13.35 -38.60
C ALA A 82 -8.51 12.43 -38.59
N GLN A 83 -7.55 12.77 -39.44
CA GLN A 83 -6.46 11.92 -39.89
C GLN A 83 -5.14 12.23 -39.18
N GLN A 84 -5.04 13.38 -38.51
CA GLN A 84 -3.87 13.69 -37.69
C GLN A 84 -3.76 12.71 -36.51
N PRO A 85 -2.59 12.08 -36.31
CA PRO A 85 -2.32 11.29 -35.11
C PRO A 85 -2.53 12.16 -33.87
N MET A 86 -3.53 11.81 -33.05
CA MET A 86 -3.74 12.48 -31.77
C MET A 86 -2.53 12.19 -30.88
N GLU A 87 -1.74 13.21 -30.58
CA GLU A 87 -0.64 13.10 -29.64
C GLU A 87 -1.21 12.62 -28.29
N PRO A 88 -0.69 11.54 -27.70
CA PRO A 88 -1.16 11.06 -26.41
C PRO A 88 -1.07 12.20 -25.40
N SER A 89 -2.11 12.37 -24.59
CA SER A 89 -2.15 13.36 -23.52
C SER A 89 -0.89 13.19 -22.66
N ARG A 90 -0.02 14.21 -22.65
CA ARG A 90 1.20 14.20 -21.84
C ARG A 90 0.81 13.95 -20.39
N LEU A 91 1.24 12.79 -19.88
CA LEU A 91 1.13 12.44 -18.47
C LEU A 91 1.95 13.46 -17.69
N GLN A 92 1.28 14.45 -17.09
CA GLN A 92 1.91 15.35 -16.13
C GLN A 92 1.90 14.66 -14.77
N PRO A 93 3.07 14.31 -14.21
CA PRO A 93 3.13 13.86 -12.82
C PRO A 93 2.76 15.05 -11.92
N ARG A 94 1.65 14.93 -11.19
CA ARG A 94 1.17 15.93 -10.22
C ARG A 94 2.07 16.10 -8.99
N THR A 95 3.19 15.38 -8.90
CA THR A 95 4.07 15.44 -7.74
C THR A 95 5.52 15.31 -8.17
N TYR A 96 6.14 16.47 -8.43
CA TYR A 96 7.58 16.59 -8.55
C TYR A 96 8.16 16.85 -7.16
N THR A 97 8.53 15.80 -6.44
CA THR A 97 9.37 15.96 -5.23
C THR A 97 10.81 16.07 -5.70
N SER A 98 11.42 17.24 -5.47
CA SER A 98 12.77 17.48 -5.92
C SER A 98 13.74 16.54 -5.20
N PRO A 99 14.70 15.90 -5.90
CA PRO A 99 15.65 14.98 -5.28
C PRO A 99 16.48 15.65 -4.18
N LEU A 100 16.76 16.96 -4.33
CA LEU A 100 17.48 17.78 -3.34
C LEU A 100 16.75 17.85 -1.99
N GLN A 101 15.41 17.95 -1.98
CA GLN A 101 14.64 18.06 -0.75
C GLN A 101 14.69 16.77 0.08
N ARG A 102 14.71 15.60 -0.57
CA ARG A 102 14.86 14.30 0.10
C ARG A 102 16.23 14.14 0.76
N TYR A 103 17.30 14.57 0.08
CA TYR A 103 18.65 14.54 0.67
C TYR A 103 18.78 15.51 1.84
N ALA A 104 18.20 16.71 1.74
CA ALA A 104 18.22 17.70 2.82
C ALA A 104 17.47 17.21 4.08
N GLU A 105 16.29 16.60 3.92
CA GLU A 105 15.52 16.04 5.04
C GLU A 105 16.25 14.89 5.74
N GLN A 106 16.90 14.01 4.98
CA GLN A 106 17.70 12.92 5.54
C GLN A 106 18.96 13.45 6.25
N ALA A 107 19.63 14.45 5.69
CA ALA A 107 20.79 15.09 6.31
C ALA A 107 20.42 15.79 7.61
N ALA A 108 19.31 16.54 7.63
CA ALA A 108 18.80 17.23 8.82
C ALA A 108 18.47 16.24 9.94
N ARG A 109 17.75 15.15 9.62
CA ARG A 109 17.42 14.11 10.61
C ARG A 109 18.66 13.42 11.17
N LYS A 110 19.66 13.12 10.33
CA LYS A 110 20.96 12.55 10.78
C LYS A 110 21.71 13.53 11.68
N LEU A 111 21.72 14.83 11.36
CA LEU A 111 22.35 15.85 12.18
C LEU A 111 21.72 15.93 13.57
N VAL A 112 20.39 15.87 13.66
CA VAL A 112 19.67 15.85 14.95
C VAL A 112 20.13 14.67 15.80
N TYR A 113 20.21 13.46 15.23
CA TYR A 113 20.71 12.29 15.97
C TYR A 113 22.15 12.48 16.44
N VAL A 114 23.05 12.99 15.58
CA VAL A 114 24.45 13.26 15.94
C VAL A 114 24.55 14.25 17.11
N VAL A 115 23.77 15.34 17.07
CA VAL A 115 23.77 16.35 18.13
C VAL A 115 23.23 15.78 19.45
N ILE A 116 22.13 15.02 19.41
CA ILE A 116 21.56 14.37 20.61
C ILE A 116 22.57 13.37 21.20
N THR A 117 23.21 12.55 20.36
CA THR A 117 24.22 11.59 20.81
C THR A 117 25.43 12.31 21.41
N ALA A 118 25.92 13.38 20.80
CA ALA A 118 27.02 14.18 21.35
C ALA A 118 26.65 14.83 22.68
N ALA A 119 25.42 15.36 22.80
CA ALA A 119 24.91 15.99 24.03
C ALA A 119 24.84 15.01 25.21
N ILE A 120 24.73 13.70 24.96
CA ILE A 120 24.73 12.66 26.00
C ILE A 120 26.15 12.10 26.21
N ALA A 121 26.86 11.77 25.13
CA ALA A 121 28.15 11.10 25.20
C ALA A 121 29.26 11.98 25.79
N VAL A 122 29.29 13.27 25.46
CA VAL A 122 30.30 14.22 25.96
C VAL A 122 30.25 14.36 27.48
N PRO A 123 29.10 14.64 28.13
CA PRO A 123 29.05 14.73 29.59
C PRO A 123 29.36 13.39 30.28
N VAL A 124 28.89 12.25 29.76
CA VAL A 124 29.21 10.93 30.32
C VAL A 124 30.71 10.66 30.27
N TRP A 125 31.35 10.94 29.13
CA TRP A 125 32.79 10.79 28.97
C TRP A 125 33.59 11.76 29.86
N MET A 126 33.10 12.99 30.03
CA MET A 126 33.73 13.99 30.89
C MET A 126 33.68 13.57 32.37
N VAL A 127 32.55 13.05 32.85
CA VAL A 127 32.41 12.54 34.22
C VAL A 127 33.26 11.30 34.46
N THR A 128 33.30 10.37 33.51
CA THR A 128 34.08 9.13 33.64
C THR A 128 35.59 9.39 33.61
N ARG A 129 36.08 10.32 32.80
CA ARG A 129 37.50 10.72 32.84
C ARG A 129 37.91 11.31 34.18
N GLN A 130 37.06 12.16 34.77
CA GLN A 130 37.35 12.77 36.07
C GLN A 130 37.44 11.74 37.21
N HIS A 131 36.71 10.62 37.12
CA HIS A 131 36.77 9.55 38.12
C HIS A 131 37.94 8.58 37.90
N VAL A 132 38.48 8.49 36.68
CA VAL A 132 39.65 7.64 36.37
C VAL A 132 40.96 8.38 36.63
N ASP A 133 41.01 9.68 36.35
CA ASP A 133 42.22 10.50 36.54
C ASP A 133 42.27 11.19 37.92
N GLY A 134 41.11 11.35 38.59
CA GLY A 134 40.97 12.04 39.87
C GLY A 134 40.83 11.09 41.06
N GLY A 135 41.96 10.68 41.63
CA GLY A 135 42.00 10.20 43.01
C GLY A 135 42.28 8.71 43.16
N GLY A 136 43.57 8.36 43.11
CA GLY A 136 44.09 7.23 43.87
C GLY A 136 43.89 7.49 45.37
N GLN A 137 42.69 7.25 45.88
CA GLN A 137 42.49 7.02 47.30
C GLN A 137 43.20 5.70 47.61
N PRO A 138 44.12 5.66 48.60
CA PRO A 138 44.73 4.41 49.03
C PRO A 138 43.62 3.55 49.62
N VAL A 139 43.11 2.62 48.81
CA VAL A 139 42.24 1.55 49.27
C VAL A 139 43.07 0.73 50.25
N ILE A 140 42.76 0.87 51.54
CA ILE A 140 43.35 0.05 52.59
C ILE A 140 42.96 -1.39 52.26
N ALA A 141 43.97 -2.24 52.04
CA ALA A 141 43.79 -3.64 51.76
C ALA A 141 42.94 -4.29 52.85
N LEU A 142 41.97 -5.10 52.45
CA LEU A 142 41.08 -5.83 53.34
C LEU A 142 41.82 -6.94 54.13
N ASP A 143 43.12 -7.15 53.87
CA ASP A 143 44.03 -8.05 54.59
C ASP A 143 44.60 -7.44 55.89
N VAL A 144 43.75 -6.80 56.69
CA VAL A 144 44.09 -6.55 58.10
C VAL A 144 43.66 -7.77 58.91
N ASP A 145 44.66 -8.51 59.36
CA ASP A 145 44.53 -9.66 60.25
C ASP A 145 43.86 -9.23 61.58
N PRO A 146 42.69 -9.78 61.94
CA PRO A 146 41.95 -9.39 63.15
C PRO A 146 42.65 -9.74 64.47
N SER A 147 43.82 -10.38 64.40
CA SER A 147 44.62 -10.80 65.56
C SER A 147 45.28 -9.67 66.36
N SER A 148 45.22 -8.42 65.89
CA SER A 148 45.95 -7.28 66.49
C SER A 148 45.15 -6.48 67.52
N MET A 149 43.86 -6.79 67.74
CA MET A 149 43.05 -6.14 68.79
C MET A 149 42.30 -7.17 69.61
N GLY A 150 42.95 -7.70 70.65
CA GLY A 150 42.31 -8.65 71.57
C GLY A 150 43.08 -8.84 72.86
N ASN A 151 42.93 -7.91 73.81
CA ASN A 151 43.04 -8.23 75.23
C ASN A 151 42.21 -7.26 76.05
N GLY A 152 41.15 -7.77 76.68
CA GLY A 152 40.28 -7.00 77.57
C GLY A 152 38.87 -7.56 77.63
N ASN A 153 38.69 -8.60 78.43
CA ASN A 153 37.39 -8.99 78.98
C ASN A 153 36.72 -7.77 79.63
N ASP A 154 35.50 -7.45 79.22
CA ASP A 154 34.35 -7.40 80.14
C ASP A 154 33.03 -7.19 79.37
N ALA A 155 32.04 -7.99 79.74
CA ALA A 155 30.63 -7.75 79.41
C ALA A 155 30.02 -6.85 80.53
N PRO A 156 28.93 -6.10 80.27
CA PRO A 156 27.62 -6.75 80.23
C PRO A 156 26.64 -6.20 79.18
N SER A 157 25.66 -7.06 78.91
CA SER A 157 24.44 -6.89 78.10
C SER A 157 23.63 -5.63 78.46
N PRO A 158 22.84 -5.09 77.51
CA PRO A 158 21.40 -5.33 77.66
C PRO A 158 20.63 -5.64 76.36
N ALA A 159 19.65 -6.53 76.55
CA ALA A 159 18.28 -6.47 76.05
C ALA A 159 18.02 -6.48 74.52
N SER A 160 17.69 -7.68 74.05
CA SER A 160 16.45 -7.99 73.34
C SER A 160 15.98 -7.06 72.21
N ARG A 161 16.23 -7.49 70.98
CA ARG A 161 15.18 -7.54 69.95
C ARG A 161 15.33 -8.77 69.08
N VAL A 162 14.56 -9.80 69.41
CA VAL A 162 14.24 -10.89 68.49
C VAL A 162 13.52 -10.27 67.29
N ARG A 163 14.24 -10.06 66.19
CA ARG A 163 13.62 -9.89 64.88
C ARG A 163 13.31 -11.28 64.35
N THR A 164 12.04 -11.64 64.39
CA THR A 164 11.49 -12.77 63.65
C THR A 164 11.91 -12.67 62.19
N PRO A 165 12.36 -13.77 61.55
CA PRO A 165 12.59 -13.77 60.12
C PRO A 165 11.25 -13.59 59.41
N GLN A 166 11.08 -12.46 58.70
CA GLN A 166 9.99 -12.32 57.75
C GLN A 166 10.21 -13.37 56.65
N ARG A 167 9.36 -14.40 56.63
CA ARG A 167 9.22 -15.27 55.47
C ARG A 167 8.91 -14.36 54.26
N PRO A 168 9.60 -14.50 53.12
CA PRO A 168 9.11 -13.87 51.91
C PRO A 168 7.73 -14.43 51.64
N LEU A 169 6.74 -13.53 51.56
CA LEU A 169 5.42 -13.83 51.05
C LEU A 169 5.64 -14.24 49.59
N VAL A 170 5.54 -15.53 49.29
CA VAL A 170 5.51 -16.02 47.92
C VAL A 170 4.25 -15.43 47.32
N ALA A 171 4.40 -14.36 46.55
CA ALA A 171 3.32 -13.81 45.76
C ALA A 171 2.84 -14.94 44.84
N SER A 172 1.56 -15.24 44.96
CA SER A 172 0.79 -16.14 44.12
C SER A 172 1.22 -16.01 42.66
N MET A 173 1.98 -16.99 42.16
CA MET A 173 2.05 -17.26 40.73
C MET A 173 0.81 -18.08 40.37
N ALA A 174 -0.35 -17.44 40.44
CA ALA A 174 -1.45 -17.83 39.58
C ALA A 174 -1.07 -17.32 38.19
N PRO A 175 -0.92 -18.20 37.18
CA PRO A 175 -0.80 -17.71 35.81
C PRO A 175 -2.04 -16.85 35.54
N PRO A 176 -1.93 -15.71 34.83
CA PRO A 176 -3.12 -15.07 34.32
C PRO A 176 -3.81 -16.15 33.49
N VAL A 177 -5.00 -16.54 33.94
CA VAL A 177 -5.91 -17.36 33.15
C VAL A 177 -6.20 -16.48 31.95
N GLN A 178 -5.40 -16.65 30.90
CA GLN A 178 -5.71 -16.18 29.58
C GLN A 178 -7.08 -16.77 29.32
N ARG A 179 -8.09 -15.89 29.29
CA ARG A 179 -9.39 -16.23 28.75
C ARG A 179 -9.09 -16.67 27.33
N ALA A 180 -8.98 -17.98 27.15
CA ALA A 180 -8.97 -18.61 25.86
C ALA A 180 -10.29 -18.19 25.23
N VAL A 181 -10.24 -17.16 24.40
CA VAL A 181 -11.14 -17.04 23.27
C VAL A 181 -11.20 -18.43 22.66
N PRO A 182 -12.40 -19.01 22.47
CA PRO A 182 -12.48 -20.30 21.82
C PRO A 182 -11.74 -20.15 20.50
N ALA A 183 -10.67 -20.95 20.34
CA ALA A 183 -10.10 -21.20 19.04
C ALA A 183 -11.24 -21.83 18.24
N ALA A 184 -11.99 -20.97 17.54
CA ALA A 184 -12.85 -21.40 16.46
C ALA A 184 -11.98 -22.29 15.56
N PRO A 185 -12.50 -23.44 15.10
CA PRO A 185 -11.73 -24.36 14.30
C PRO A 185 -11.10 -23.56 13.16
N ALA A 186 -9.77 -23.61 13.08
CA ALA A 186 -9.03 -22.98 11.99
C ALA A 186 -9.65 -23.51 10.69
N SER A 187 -10.44 -22.68 10.01
CA SER A 187 -10.89 -22.96 8.66
C SER A 187 -9.61 -23.28 7.89
N PRO A 188 -9.42 -24.50 7.36
CA PRO A 188 -8.09 -25.03 7.05
C PRO A 188 -7.39 -24.34 5.86
N ARG A 189 -7.92 -23.21 5.37
CA ARG A 189 -7.45 -22.49 4.18
C ARG A 189 -7.68 -20.96 4.24
N SER A 190 -7.89 -20.36 5.41
CA SER A 190 -8.18 -18.91 5.50
C SER A 190 -6.90 -18.06 5.41
N LEU A 191 -7.01 -16.91 4.74
CA LEU A 191 -5.96 -15.90 4.63
C LEU A 191 -6.23 -14.80 5.65
N SER A 192 -5.31 -14.56 6.58
CA SER A 192 -5.40 -13.46 7.53
C SER A 192 -4.29 -12.43 7.31
N LEU A 193 -4.65 -11.16 7.40
CA LEU A 193 -3.76 -10.01 7.29
C LEU A 193 -3.82 -9.24 8.60
N GLU A 194 -2.67 -9.02 9.22
CA GLU A 194 -2.52 -8.23 10.43
C GLU A 194 -1.69 -6.99 10.12
N PHE A 195 -2.24 -5.82 10.42
CA PHE A 195 -1.66 -4.53 10.05
C PHE A 195 -0.91 -3.96 11.26
N ARG A 196 0.41 -3.83 11.16
CA ARG A 196 1.29 -3.24 12.19
C ARG A 196 1.53 -1.74 11.99
N GLY A 197 1.05 -1.20 10.87
CA GLY A 197 1.16 0.21 10.49
C GLY A 197 0.07 0.57 9.49
N ASP A 198 -0.01 1.86 9.16
CA ASP A 198 -0.96 2.33 8.14
C ASP A 198 -0.62 1.69 6.79
N SER A 199 -1.62 1.02 6.20
CA SER A 199 -1.46 0.24 4.98
C SER A 199 -2.69 0.37 4.10
N TRP A 200 -2.46 0.65 2.84
CA TRP A 200 -3.52 0.56 1.84
C TRP A 200 -3.69 -0.90 1.42
N MET A 201 -4.91 -1.38 1.31
CA MET A 201 -5.23 -2.73 0.86
C MET A 201 -6.29 -2.68 -0.22
N GLN A 202 -6.06 -3.43 -1.29
CA GLN A 202 -7.05 -3.71 -2.32
C GLN A 202 -7.14 -5.22 -2.52
N VAL A 203 -8.35 -5.75 -2.43
CA VAL A 203 -8.67 -7.18 -2.56
C VAL A 203 -9.63 -7.34 -3.74
N ILE A 204 -9.22 -8.15 -4.71
CA ILE A 204 -9.97 -8.44 -5.93
C ILE A 204 -10.32 -9.93 -5.89
N GLY A 205 -11.58 -10.25 -6.18
CA GLY A 205 -12.08 -11.61 -6.30
C GLY A 205 -11.52 -12.35 -7.51
N PRO A 206 -11.74 -13.68 -7.58
CA PRO A 206 -11.32 -14.50 -8.72
C PRO A 206 -12.04 -14.12 -10.03
N ASP A 207 -13.21 -13.48 -9.95
CA ASP A 207 -13.98 -12.93 -11.08
C ASP A 207 -13.48 -11.55 -11.56
N GLY A 208 -12.44 -11.00 -10.91
CA GLY A 208 -11.89 -9.69 -11.21
C GLY A 208 -12.68 -8.52 -10.62
N ARG A 209 -13.74 -8.77 -9.83
CA ARG A 209 -14.45 -7.71 -9.11
C ARG A 209 -13.68 -7.29 -7.87
N GLU A 210 -13.74 -6.01 -7.56
CA GLU A 210 -13.17 -5.46 -6.33
C GLU A 210 -14.07 -5.84 -5.15
N ILE A 211 -13.50 -6.57 -4.19
CA ILE A 211 -14.22 -7.03 -2.99
C ILE A 211 -14.08 -5.98 -1.89
N GLU A 212 -12.87 -5.47 -1.69
CA GLU A 212 -12.60 -4.51 -0.62
C GLU A 212 -11.44 -3.59 -1.02
N GLN A 213 -11.58 -2.32 -0.69
CA GLN A 213 -10.55 -1.31 -0.82
C GLN A 213 -10.58 -0.41 0.40
N ALA A 214 -9.51 -0.41 1.18
CA ALA A 214 -9.47 0.32 2.43
C ALA A 214 -8.04 0.75 2.80
N LEU A 215 -7.97 1.85 3.56
CA LEU A 215 -6.77 2.21 4.31
C LEU A 215 -6.93 1.70 5.74
N LEU A 216 -6.15 0.70 6.11
CA LEU A 216 -6.16 0.08 7.43
C LEU A 216 -5.05 0.68 8.29
N ARG A 217 -5.30 0.73 9.60
CA ARG A 217 -4.37 1.26 10.60
C ARG A 217 -3.68 0.14 11.36
N ALA A 218 -2.64 0.50 12.10
CA ALA A 218 -2.00 -0.42 13.03
C ALA A 218 -3.01 -1.01 14.03
N GLY A 219 -2.98 -2.33 14.20
CA GLY A 219 -3.90 -3.10 15.05
C GLY A 219 -5.13 -3.66 14.32
N ASP A 220 -5.39 -3.22 13.08
CA ASP A 220 -6.47 -3.81 12.28
C ASP A 220 -6.11 -5.23 11.83
N SER A 221 -7.12 -6.08 11.67
CA SER A 221 -6.98 -7.39 11.06
C SER A 221 -8.09 -7.66 10.05
N ARG A 222 -7.78 -8.42 9.00
CA ARG A 222 -8.71 -8.87 7.98
C ARG A 222 -8.52 -10.36 7.74
N THR A 223 -9.62 -11.09 7.66
CA THR A 223 -9.61 -12.53 7.40
C THR A 223 -10.53 -12.82 6.22
N TYR A 224 -10.05 -13.62 5.28
CA TYR A 224 -10.78 -14.01 4.08
C TYR A 224 -10.87 -15.52 3.97
N GLU A 225 -12.03 -15.98 3.49
CA GLU A 225 -12.27 -17.39 3.24
C GLU A 225 -11.56 -17.87 1.96
N PRO A 226 -11.27 -19.18 1.85
CA PRO A 226 -10.59 -19.74 0.69
C PRO A 226 -11.40 -19.55 -0.59
N GLY A 227 -10.76 -19.09 -1.65
CA GLY A 227 -11.43 -18.82 -2.93
C GLY A 227 -12.26 -17.53 -2.98
N GLN A 228 -12.39 -16.80 -1.87
CA GLN A 228 -12.98 -15.45 -1.89
C GLN A 228 -12.04 -14.45 -2.58
N VAL A 229 -10.73 -14.63 -2.41
CA VAL A 229 -9.72 -13.70 -2.91
C VAL A 229 -9.01 -14.29 -4.12
N GLY A 230 -8.88 -13.51 -5.19
CA GLY A 230 -8.09 -13.86 -6.38
C GLY A 230 -6.79 -13.07 -6.49
N ARG A 231 -6.78 -11.80 -6.07
CA ARG A 231 -5.59 -10.94 -6.09
C ARG A 231 -5.62 -9.95 -4.93
N VAL A 232 -4.47 -9.76 -4.29
CA VAL A 232 -4.28 -8.77 -3.22
C VAL A 232 -3.17 -7.81 -3.60
N VAL A 233 -3.40 -6.54 -3.30
CA VAL A 233 -2.41 -5.48 -3.37
C VAL A 233 -2.31 -4.81 -2.01
N LEU A 234 -1.11 -4.81 -1.43
CA LEU A 234 -0.81 -4.18 -0.15
C LEU A 234 0.19 -3.04 -0.38
N GLY A 235 -0.20 -1.82 -0.02
CA GLY A 235 0.68 -0.66 0.03
C GLY A 235 1.21 -0.46 1.44
N ASN A 236 2.53 -0.27 1.58
CA ASN A 236 3.27 -0.41 2.83
C ASN A 236 3.38 -1.86 3.31
N ALA A 237 3.80 -2.75 2.41
CA ALA A 237 3.93 -4.18 2.69
C ALA A 237 4.87 -4.53 3.87
N GLY A 238 5.81 -3.64 4.22
CA GLY A 238 6.65 -3.82 5.42
C GLY A 238 5.88 -3.69 6.75
N GLY A 239 4.69 -3.11 6.72
CA GLY A 239 3.80 -2.96 7.89
C GLY A 239 2.67 -3.98 7.93
N VAL A 240 2.65 -4.98 7.06
CA VAL A 240 1.58 -6.00 7.02
C VAL A 240 2.17 -7.39 7.19
N GLU A 241 1.62 -8.14 8.14
CA GLU A 241 1.94 -9.55 8.32
C GLU A 241 0.82 -10.38 7.68
N VAL A 242 1.17 -11.16 6.66
CA VAL A 242 0.24 -12.06 5.99
C VAL A 242 0.43 -13.45 6.57
N ARG A 243 -0.64 -14.01 7.12
CA ARG A 243 -0.67 -15.38 7.65
C ARG A 243 -1.60 -16.23 6.80
N ARG A 244 -1.13 -17.42 6.46
CA ARG A 244 -1.93 -18.45 5.78
C ARG A 244 -2.01 -19.64 6.73
N ASN A 245 -3.22 -20.05 7.11
CA ASN A 245 -3.41 -21.18 8.04
C ASN A 245 -2.62 -21.02 9.36
N GLY A 246 -2.40 -19.77 9.79
CA GLY A 246 -1.60 -19.45 10.98
C GLY A 246 -0.08 -19.35 10.75
N GLU A 247 0.43 -19.72 9.58
CA GLU A 247 1.84 -19.60 9.22
C GLU A 247 2.14 -18.26 8.54
N ILE A 248 3.17 -17.56 9.01
CA ILE A 248 3.61 -16.27 8.45
C ILE A 248 4.20 -16.52 7.06
N GLN A 249 3.68 -15.83 6.06
CA GLN A 249 4.17 -15.90 4.70
C GLN A 249 5.20 -14.80 4.45
N ASP A 250 6.33 -15.17 3.86
CA ASP A 250 7.32 -14.20 3.42
C ASP A 250 6.81 -13.45 2.18
N LEU A 251 6.77 -12.12 2.28
CA LEU A 251 6.30 -11.23 1.24
C LEU A 251 7.42 -10.66 0.38
N ASP A 252 8.68 -10.90 0.71
CA ASP A 252 9.82 -10.29 0.02
C ASP A 252 9.89 -10.69 -1.46
N GLY A 253 9.48 -11.91 -1.82
CA GLY A 253 9.35 -12.35 -3.21
C GLY A 253 8.21 -11.68 -4.00
N PHE A 254 7.27 -11.01 -3.32
CA PHE A 254 6.10 -10.36 -3.92
C PHE A 254 6.16 -8.82 -3.85
N LYS A 255 7.20 -8.27 -3.21
CA LYS A 255 7.39 -6.83 -2.99
C LYS A 255 8.10 -6.17 -4.17
N ARG A 256 7.50 -5.09 -4.68
CA ARG A 256 8.17 -4.11 -5.53
C ARG A 256 8.20 -2.77 -4.78
N ALA A 257 9.39 -2.35 -4.36
CA ALA A 257 9.56 -1.24 -3.43
C ALA A 257 8.74 -1.43 -2.14
N ASN A 258 7.74 -0.58 -1.87
CA ASN A 258 6.90 -0.68 -0.68
C ASN A 258 5.50 -1.27 -0.96
N VAL A 259 5.29 -1.91 -2.10
CA VAL A 259 4.00 -2.49 -2.50
C VAL A 259 4.16 -3.99 -2.77
N ALA A 260 3.37 -4.83 -2.10
CA ALA A 260 3.30 -6.26 -2.38
C ALA A 260 2.11 -6.57 -3.27
N ARG A 261 2.32 -7.38 -4.30
CA ARG A 261 1.27 -7.83 -5.24
C ARG A 261 1.36 -9.33 -5.42
N PHE A 262 0.31 -10.03 -5.03
CA PHE A 262 0.24 -11.48 -5.19
C PHE A 262 -1.16 -11.93 -5.59
N LYS A 263 -1.22 -13.03 -6.33
CA LYS A 263 -2.46 -13.76 -6.58
C LYS A 263 -2.68 -14.74 -5.44
N VAL A 264 -3.93 -14.93 -5.09
CA VAL A 264 -4.36 -15.95 -4.11
C VAL A 264 -5.13 -17.00 -4.90
N SER A 265 -4.62 -18.21 -4.93
CA SER A 265 -5.29 -19.34 -5.56
C SER A 265 -6.42 -19.86 -4.67
N SER A 266 -7.33 -20.67 -5.20
CA SER A 266 -8.47 -21.21 -4.44
C SER A 266 -8.08 -22.10 -3.25
N ASP A 267 -6.82 -22.57 -3.21
CA ASP A 267 -6.19 -23.29 -2.10
C ASP A 267 -5.51 -22.36 -1.07
N GLY A 268 -5.62 -21.04 -1.26
CA GLY A 268 -4.99 -20.01 -0.45
C GLY A 268 -3.48 -19.83 -0.72
N SER A 269 -2.91 -20.50 -1.74
CA SER A 269 -1.50 -20.31 -2.09
C SER A 269 -1.25 -18.95 -2.73
N LEU A 270 -0.09 -18.36 -2.41
CA LEU A 270 0.33 -17.06 -2.94
C LEU A 270 1.20 -17.28 -4.17
N ALA A 271 0.83 -16.66 -5.29
CA ALA A 271 1.62 -16.71 -6.52
C ALA A 271 1.99 -15.29 -6.97
N PRO A 272 3.19 -15.07 -7.54
CA PRO A 272 3.58 -13.75 -8.01
C PRO A 272 2.68 -13.32 -9.17
N VAL A 273 2.36 -12.03 -9.22
CA VAL A 273 1.67 -11.46 -10.40
C VAL A 273 2.72 -11.35 -11.51
N THR A 274 2.83 -12.37 -12.35
CA THR A 274 3.55 -12.27 -13.62
C THR A 274 2.75 -11.31 -14.51
N GLU A 275 3.35 -10.16 -14.81
CA GLU A 275 2.88 -9.22 -15.85
C GLU A 275 3.16 -9.77 -17.24
#